data_AF-A0A443HXW9-F1
#
_entry.id   AF-A0A443HXW9-F1
#
_cell.length_a   1.000
_cell.length_b   1.000
_cell.length_c   1.000
_cell.angle_alpha   90.00
_cell.angle_beta   90.00
_cell.angle_gamma   90.00
#
_symmetry.space_group_name_H-M   'P 1'
#
loop_
_entity.id
_entity.type
_entity.pdbx_description
1 polymer ?
#
loop_
_entity_poly.entity_id
_entity_poly.type
_entity_poly.pdbx_seq_one_letter_code
_entity_poly.pdbx_strand_id
1 'polypeptide(L)' 'SREYTIHLHRRVHGVSFKKRAPRAIKEIRAFAEHAMGTKDVRLDPQLNKKVWESGIKGVPFRLRVRISRKRNDEEGAK' A
#
# COMPACT_ATOMS: atom_id res chain seq x y z
N SER A 1 -0.80 16.78 3.12
CA SER A 1 -0.58 15.32 3.14
C SER A 1 -1.27 14.75 4.36
N ARG A 2 -1.79 13.51 4.29
CA ARG A 2 -2.55 12.89 5.39
C ARG A 2 -1.85 11.62 5.84
N GLU A 3 -1.83 11.37 7.14
CA GLU A 3 -1.40 10.10 7.69
C GLU A 3 -2.61 9.19 7.90
N TYR A 4 -2.49 7.96 7.41
CA TYR A 4 -3.50 6.93 7.57
C TYR A 4 -2.89 5.71 8.24
N THR A 5 -3.70 5.02 9.05
CA THR A 5 -3.36 3.68 9.54
C THR A 5 -4.12 2.67 8.70
N ILE A 6 -3.38 1.83 7.95
CA ILE A 6 -3.96 0.73 7.17
C ILE A 6 -3.97 -0.52 8.04
N HIS A 7 -5.18 -1.09 8.23
CA HIS A 7 -5.37 -2.36 8.91
C HIS A 7 -5.20 -3.53 7.93
N LEU A 8 -3.95 -3.95 7.70
CA LEU A 8 -3.61 -4.98 6.72
C LEU A 8 -4.11 -6.37 7.12
N HIS A 9 -4.14 -6.69 8.41
CA HIS A 9 -4.58 -8.02 8.89
C HIS A 9 -5.97 -8.42 8.38
N ARG A 10 -6.92 -7.47 8.42
CA ARG A 10 -8.30 -7.68 7.93
C ARG A 10 -8.35 -7.84 6.41
N ARG A 11 -7.45 -7.18 5.68
CA ARG A 11 -7.40 -7.17 4.21
C ARG A 11 -6.70 -8.39 3.63
N VAL A 12 -5.80 -9.02 4.39
CA VAL A 12 -5.07 -10.22 3.98
C VAL A 12 -5.58 -11.51 4.65
N HIS A 13 -6.70 -11.42 5.37
CA HIS A 13 -7.34 -12.55 6.02
C HIS A 13 -7.80 -13.59 4.98
N GLY A 14 -7.61 -14.88 5.25
CA GLY A 14 -7.99 -15.97 4.34
C GLY A 14 -7.08 -16.17 3.11
N VAL A 15 -6.04 -15.34 2.94
CA VAL A 15 -5.11 -15.47 1.81
C VAL A 15 -4.01 -16.49 2.15
N SER A 16 -3.67 -17.32 1.16
CA SER A 16 -2.53 -18.25 1.26
C SER A 16 -1.24 -17.52 1.66
N PHE A 17 -0.47 -18.12 2.56
CA PHE A 17 0.77 -17.55 3.08
C PHE A 17 1.77 -17.15 1.99
N LYS A 18 1.85 -17.91 0.89
CA LYS A 18 2.73 -17.60 -0.26
C LYS A 18 2.28 -16.39 -1.07
N LYS A 19 1.07 -15.86 -0.86
CA LYS A 19 0.50 -14.73 -1.63
C LYS A 19 0.19 -13.53 -0.75
N ARG A 20 0.53 -13.57 0.55
CA ARG A 20 0.11 -12.57 1.53
C ARG A 20 0.76 -11.21 1.33
N ALA A 21 2.09 -11.13 1.23
CA ALA A 21 2.79 -9.86 0.96
C ALA A 21 2.42 -9.24 -0.42
N PRO A 22 2.38 -10.01 -1.53
CA PRO A 22 1.89 -9.48 -2.80
C PRO A 22 0.45 -8.96 -2.73
N ARG A 23 -0.43 -9.63 -1.98
CA ARG A 23 -1.81 -9.17 -1.78
C ARG A 23 -1.86 -7.90 -0.93
N ALA A 24 -1.05 -7.81 0.13
CA ALA A 24 -0.96 -6.62 0.98
C ALA A 24 -0.62 -5.36 0.17
N ILE A 25 0.31 -5.45 -0.78
CA ILE A 25 0.69 -4.33 -1.64
C ILE A 25 -0.47 -3.88 -2.53
N LYS A 26 -1.21 -4.84 -3.13
CA LYS A 26 -2.41 -4.54 -3.91
C LYS A 26 -3.48 -3.87 -3.08
N GLU A 27 -3.66 -4.32 -1.83
CA GLU A 27 -4.61 -3.74 -0.88
C GLU A 27 -4.21 -2.32 -0.42
N ILE A 28 -2.92 -2.05 -0.26
CA ILE A 28 -2.41 -0.70 0.03
C ILE A 28 -2.70 0.25 -1.15
N ARG A 29 -2.47 -0.22 -2.37
CA ARG A 29 -2.81 0.54 -3.59
C ARG A 29 -4.31 0.82 -3.66
N ALA A 30 -5.15 -0.19 -3.50
CA ALA A 30 -6.60 -0.04 -3.50
C ALA A 30 -7.11 0.90 -2.38
N PHE A 31 -6.48 0.84 -1.20
CA PHE A 31 -6.79 1.78 -0.11
C PHE A 31 -6.45 3.22 -0.49
N ALA A 32 -5.30 3.46 -1.11
CA ALA A 32 -4.90 4.79 -1.58
C ALA A 32 -5.82 5.32 -2.70
N GLU A 33 -6.19 4.45 -3.66
CA GLU A 33 -7.15 4.78 -4.72
C GLU A 33 -8.50 5.21 -4.15
N HIS A 34 -9.05 4.45 -3.19
CA HIS A 34 -10.33 4.77 -2.56
C HIS A 34 -10.27 6.03 -1.68
N ALA A 35 -9.19 6.20 -0.89
CA ALA A 35 -9.06 7.32 0.04
C ALA A 35 -8.78 8.66 -0.66
N MET A 36 -8.10 8.65 -1.81
CA MET A 36 -7.73 9.87 -2.55
C MET A 36 -8.58 10.12 -3.81
N GLY A 37 -9.33 9.12 -4.28
CA GLY A 37 -10.14 9.19 -5.50
C GLY A 37 -9.29 9.31 -6.78
N THR A 38 -8.06 8.80 -6.77
CA THR A 38 -7.12 8.86 -7.89
C THR A 38 -6.88 7.48 -8.48
N LYS A 39 -6.87 7.37 -9.81
CA LYS A 39 -6.58 6.10 -10.52
C LYS A 39 -5.09 5.77 -10.54
N ASP A 40 -4.24 6.80 -10.63
CA ASP A 40 -2.79 6.63 -10.56
C ASP A 40 -2.31 6.73 -9.11
N VAL A 41 -1.59 5.71 -8.66
CA VAL A 41 -1.02 5.61 -7.31
C VAL A 41 0.41 5.10 -7.42
N ARG A 42 1.35 5.91 -6.92
CA ARG A 42 2.76 5.55 -6.79
C ARG A 42 3.07 5.13 -5.35
N LEU A 43 3.73 3.99 -5.20
CA LEU A 43 4.18 3.47 -3.92
C LEU A 43 5.67 3.74 -3.77
N ASP A 44 6.06 4.21 -2.59
CA ASP A 44 7.47 4.45 -2.28
C ASP A 44 8.23 3.11 -2.08
N PRO A 45 9.49 2.98 -2.54
CA PRO A 45 10.28 1.78 -2.32
C PRO A 45 10.50 1.42 -0.83
N GLN A 46 10.56 2.41 0.08
CA GLN A 46 10.67 2.18 1.52
C GLN A 46 9.43 1.49 2.07
N LEU A 47 8.25 1.84 1.57
CA LEU A 47 7.00 1.18 1.92
C LEU A 47 7.03 -0.29 1.49
N ASN A 48 7.55 -0.57 0.29
CA ASN A 48 7.71 -1.94 -0.18
C ASN A 48 8.68 -2.71 0.72
N LYS A 49 9.87 -2.17 1.02
CA LYS A 49 10.83 -2.81 1.93
C LYS A 49 10.20 -3.16 3.28
N LYS A 50 9.45 -2.24 3.88
CA LYS A 50 8.77 -2.47 5.17
C LYS A 50 7.71 -3.57 5.13
N VAL A 51 7.00 -3.71 4.01
CA VAL A 51 6.02 -4.81 3.83
C VAL A 51 6.72 -6.16 3.66
N TRP A 52 7.90 -6.17 3.01
CA TRP A 52 8.66 -7.38 2.72
C TRP A 52 9.73 -7.75 3.78
N GLU A 53 9.99 -6.87 4.75
CA GLU A 53 11.04 -7.04 5.78
C GLU A 53 10.90 -8.36 6.56
N SER A 54 9.66 -8.70 6.92
CA SER A 54 9.31 -9.94 7.62
C SER A 54 8.97 -11.10 6.67
N GLY A 55 9.32 -10.97 5.39
CA GLY A 55 9.12 -11.96 4.35
C GLY A 55 7.67 -12.10 3.86
N ILE A 56 7.42 -13.12 3.05
CA ILE A 56 6.15 -13.28 2.33
C ILE A 56 4.93 -13.55 3.23
N LYS A 57 5.18 -14.14 4.41
CA LYS A 57 4.14 -14.52 5.38
C LYS A 57 3.91 -13.47 6.47
N GLY A 58 4.96 -12.72 6.81
CA GLY A 58 5.01 -11.81 7.95
C GLY A 58 4.56 -10.38 7.65
N VAL A 59 3.44 -10.20 6.97
CA VAL A 59 2.96 -8.83 6.69
C VAL A 59 2.60 -8.11 8.01
N PRO A 60 3.04 -6.85 8.23
CA PRO A 60 2.64 -6.08 9.41
C PRO A 60 1.12 -6.00 9.56
N PHE A 61 0.60 -6.18 10.79
CA PHE A 61 -0.86 -6.14 11.01
C PHE A 61 -1.47 -4.75 10.78
N ARG A 62 -0.74 -3.71 11.20
CA ARG A 62 -1.11 -2.31 11.04
C ARG A 62 0.10 -1.56 10.48
N LEU A 63 -0.16 -0.70 9.49
CA LEU A 63 0.87 0.09 8.84
C LEU A 63 0.44 1.56 8.81
N ARG A 64 1.21 2.43 9.46
CA ARG A 64 1.06 3.88 9.31
C ARG A 64 1.73 4.31 8.01
N VAL A 65 0.97 4.96 7.15
CA VAL A 65 1.43 5.47 5.86
C VAL A 65 1.08 6.94 5.74
N ARG A 66 1.98 7.70 5.12
CA ARG A 66 1.73 9.09 4.74
C ARG A 66 1.39 9.13 3.26
N ILE A 67 0.24 9.69 2.93
CA ILE A 67 -0.22 9.84 1.53
C ILE A 67 -0.27 11.33 1.19
N SER A 68 0.37 11.68 0.08
CA SER A 68 0.29 13.00 -0.55
C SER A 68 -0.36 12.87 -1.92
N ARG A 69 -1.30 13.77 -2.22
CA ARG A 69 -1.82 13.95 -3.58
C ARG A 69 -1.12 15.18 -4.16
N LYS A 70 -0.44 15.00 -5.28
CA LYS A 70 0.20 16.09 -6.05
C LYS A 70 -0.55 16.23 -7.37
N ARG A 71 -0.78 17.47 -7.82
CA ARG A 71 -1.30 17.73 -9.18
C ARG A 71 -0.16 17.48 -10.16
N ASN A 72 -0.45 16.82 -11.26
CA ASN A 72 0.56 16.52 -12.27
C ASN A 72 0.72 17.74 -13.18
N ASP A 73 1.85 18.44 -13.06
CA ASP A 73 2.20 19.56 -13.94
C ASP A 73 3.19 19.14 -15.05
N GLU A 74 3.63 17.88 -15.09
CA GLU A 74 4.52 17.33 -16.13
C GLU A 74 3.93 16.10 -16.83
N GLU A 75 3.84 16.22 -18.15
CA GLU A 75 3.38 15.23 -19.11
C GLU A 75 4.44 14.12 -19.26
N GLY A 76 4.29 12.99 -18.56
CA GLY A 76 5.25 11.87 -18.76
C GLY A 76 5.32 10.80 -17.67
N ALA A 77 4.67 11.01 -16.53
CA ALA A 77 4.70 10.02 -15.47
C ALA A 77 3.48 9.07 -15.63
N LYS A 78 3.69 7.93 -16.31
CA LYS A 78 2.77 6.77 -16.30
C LYS A 78 2.80 6.03 -14.95
#